data_AF-A0A1V0ABV9-F1
#
_entry.id   AF-A0A1V0ABV9-F1
#
_cell.length_a   1.000
_cell.length_b   1.000
_cell.length_c   1.000
_cell.angle_alpha   90.00
_cell.angle_beta   90.00
_cell.angle_gamma   90.00
#
_symmetry.space_group_name_H-M   'P 1'
#
loop_
_entity.id
_entity.type
_entity.pdbx_description
1 polymer ?
#
loop_
_entity_poly.entity_id
_entity_poly.type
_entity_poly.pdbx_seq_one_letter_code
_entity_poly.pdbx_strand_id
1 'polypeptide(L)'
;MSRCPECGGAGAPRPCAELFGELLTLDYSMRPPWAPVHAVSVSCFHLQHPSRAPSAAPGQWALLHVYLEGGLDALLPMARRLRRLNSHRRGGHTPGAADFPGVPPFPAHAAPPSGFATTIADVAVDGGFPADGHEERVRRWARDTVAAWA
;
A
#
# COMPACT_ATOMS: atom_id res chain seq x y z
N MET A 1 15.43 -10.67 18.11
CA MET A 1 14.87 -9.77 17.07
C MET A 1 13.38 -9.65 17.34
N SER A 2 12.91 -8.48 17.76
CA SER A 2 11.47 -8.25 18.00
C SER A 2 10.76 -8.12 16.66
N ARG A 3 9.57 -8.72 16.52
CA ARG A 3 8.72 -8.49 15.34
C ARG A 3 8.02 -7.14 15.46
N CYS A 4 7.67 -6.53 14.35
CA CYS A 4 6.78 -5.37 14.34
C CYS A 4 5.41 -5.79 14.94
N PRO A 5 4.89 -5.08 15.95
CA PRO A 5 3.61 -5.44 16.58
C PRO A 5 2.38 -5.19 15.69
N GLU A 6 2.51 -4.36 14.65
CA GLU A 6 1.40 -4.07 13.72
C GLU A 6 1.40 -5.05 12.54
N CYS A 7 2.51 -5.17 11.81
CA CYS A 7 2.55 -6.00 10.60
C CYS A 7 3.09 -7.42 10.79
N GLY A 8 3.68 -7.73 11.96
CA GLY A 8 4.32 -9.02 12.23
C GLY A 8 5.68 -9.23 11.52
N GLY A 9 6.16 -8.26 10.76
CA GLY A 9 7.43 -8.33 10.02
C GLY A 9 8.64 -8.49 10.93
N ALA A 10 9.69 -9.14 10.43
CA ALA A 10 10.94 -9.32 11.17
C ALA A 10 11.58 -7.96 11.48
N GLY A 11 11.77 -7.64 12.76
CA GLY A 11 12.52 -6.44 13.15
C GLY A 11 14.00 -6.72 13.07
N ALA A 12 14.62 -6.17 12.02
CA ALA A 12 16.04 -5.94 11.76
C ALA A 12 16.40 -6.38 10.32
N PRO A 13 17.32 -5.65 9.64
CA PRO A 13 18.16 -4.59 10.21
C PRO A 13 17.49 -3.21 10.37
N ARG A 14 16.40 -2.91 9.65
CA ARG A 14 15.76 -1.59 9.65
C ARG A 14 14.30 -1.67 10.13
N PRO A 15 13.80 -0.72 10.93
CA PRO A 15 12.39 -0.64 11.31
C PRO A 15 11.51 -0.32 10.09
N CYS A 16 10.24 -0.75 10.12
CA CYS A 16 9.33 -0.58 8.98
C CYS A 16 9.17 0.88 8.52
N ALA A 17 9.22 1.84 9.44
CA ALA A 17 9.17 3.27 9.11
C ALA A 17 10.38 3.74 8.28
N GLU A 18 11.56 3.21 8.58
CA GLU A 18 12.79 3.57 7.86
C GLU A 18 12.80 2.95 6.46
N LEU A 19 12.41 1.68 6.34
CA LEU A 19 12.20 1.03 5.05
C LEU A 19 11.16 1.77 4.21
N PHE A 20 10.10 2.27 4.83
CA PHE A 20 9.10 3.06 4.12
C PHE A 20 9.64 4.39 3.62
N GLY A 21 10.44 5.10 4.42
CA GLY A 21 11.13 6.31 3.97
C GLY A 21 12.07 6.07 2.79
N GLU A 22 12.79 4.95 2.79
CA GLU A 22 13.64 4.53 1.67
C GLU A 22 12.80 4.27 0.40
N LEU A 23 11.72 3.50 0.52
CA LEU A 23 10.84 3.20 -0.60
C LEU A 23 10.22 4.49 -1.18
N LEU A 24 9.81 5.42 -0.33
CA LEU A 24 9.28 6.72 -0.77
C LEU A 24 10.35 7.55 -1.52
N THR A 25 11.61 7.47 -1.11
CA THR A 25 12.72 8.11 -1.84
C THR A 25 12.86 7.53 -3.24
N LEU A 26 12.78 6.21 -3.38
CA LEU A 26 12.82 5.52 -4.67
C LEU A 26 11.61 5.83 -5.54
N ASP A 27 10.41 5.88 -4.96
CA ASP A 27 9.18 6.28 -5.66
C ASP A 27 9.30 7.71 -6.22
N TYR A 28 9.92 8.61 -5.46
CA TYR A 28 10.14 10.01 -5.86
C TYR A 28 11.15 10.18 -7.00
N SER A 29 11.92 9.13 -7.33
CA SER A 29 12.78 9.13 -8.52
C SER A 29 11.99 9.19 -9.84
N MET A 30 10.68 8.91 -9.80
CA MET A 30 9.78 8.87 -10.95
C MET A 30 10.19 7.84 -12.02
N ARG A 31 10.98 6.82 -11.63
CA ARG A 31 11.48 5.77 -12.53
C ARG A 31 10.88 4.40 -12.21
N PRO A 32 10.67 3.55 -13.23
CA PRO A 32 10.37 2.15 -13.00
C PRO A 32 11.59 1.45 -12.36
N PRO A 33 11.35 0.39 -11.57
CA PRO A 33 10.03 -0.23 -11.30
C PRO A 33 9.29 0.36 -10.09
N TRP A 34 9.87 1.30 -9.34
CA TRP A 34 9.31 1.80 -8.07
C TRP A 34 8.11 2.74 -8.29
N ALA A 35 8.30 3.83 -9.03
CA ALA A 35 7.31 4.89 -9.16
C ALA A 35 5.91 4.43 -9.67
N PRO A 36 5.81 3.50 -10.64
CA PRO A 36 4.50 3.02 -11.12
C PRO A 36 3.63 2.35 -10.05
N VAL A 37 4.24 1.70 -9.05
CA VAL A 37 3.53 0.97 -7.98
C VAL A 37 3.42 1.74 -6.67
N HIS A 38 3.89 2.99 -6.61
CA HIS A 38 3.85 3.85 -5.42
C HIS A 38 2.51 3.80 -4.66
N ALA A 39 1.39 3.96 -5.37
CA ALA A 39 0.05 3.97 -4.77
C ALA A 39 -0.30 2.63 -4.08
N VAL A 40 0.21 1.51 -4.59
CA VAL A 40 0.04 0.17 -4.00
C VAL A 40 0.93 0.04 -2.78
N SER A 41 2.20 0.40 -2.88
CA SER A 41 3.16 0.36 -1.77
C SER A 41 2.67 1.16 -0.55
N VAL A 42 2.20 2.39 -0.76
CA VAL A 42 1.61 3.24 0.30
C VAL A 42 0.35 2.60 0.89
N SER A 43 -0.51 2.01 0.04
CA SER A 43 -1.74 1.37 0.49
C SER A 43 -1.46 0.15 1.36
N CYS A 44 -0.55 -0.73 0.94
CA CYS A 44 -0.14 -1.88 1.75
C CYS A 44 0.45 -1.43 3.09
N PHE A 45 1.35 -0.46 3.07
CA PHE A 45 2.00 0.01 4.31
C PHE A 45 1.00 0.54 5.33
N HIS A 46 0.06 1.39 4.91
CA HIS A 46 -0.95 1.97 5.81
C HIS A 46 -1.96 0.93 6.30
N LEU A 47 -2.39 0.00 5.46
CA LEU A 47 -3.29 -1.09 5.87
C LEU A 47 -2.62 -2.09 6.84
N GLN A 48 -1.29 -2.18 6.83
CA GLN A 48 -0.52 -2.99 7.79
C GLN A 48 -0.09 -2.21 9.05
N HIS A 49 -0.21 -0.88 9.06
CA HIS A 49 0.19 -0.01 10.16
C HIS A 49 -0.88 1.06 10.43
N PRO A 50 -2.06 0.67 10.93
CA PRO A 50 -3.20 1.56 11.09
C PRO A 50 -2.92 2.74 12.04
N SER A 51 -1.96 2.62 12.96
CA SER A 51 -1.55 3.73 13.84
C SER A 51 -0.99 4.92 13.07
N ARG A 52 -0.52 4.72 11.83
CA ARG A 52 0.09 5.76 10.99
C ARG A 52 -0.89 6.44 10.04
N ALA A 53 -2.05 5.85 9.77
CA ALA A 53 -3.03 6.40 8.81
C ALA A 53 -4.48 5.93 9.08
N PRO A 54 -5.09 6.31 10.21
CA PRO A 54 -6.38 5.77 10.66
C PRO A 54 -7.57 6.11 9.75
N SER A 55 -7.50 7.19 8.94
CA SER A 55 -8.62 7.68 8.12
C SER A 55 -8.55 7.32 6.63
N ALA A 56 -7.50 6.63 6.19
CA ALA A 56 -7.20 6.50 4.76
C ALA A 56 -7.62 5.15 4.14
N ALA A 57 -8.19 4.25 4.95
CA ALA A 57 -8.36 2.84 4.61
C ALA A 57 -9.25 2.54 3.38
N PRO A 58 -10.42 3.19 3.14
CA PRO A 58 -11.26 2.83 2.00
C PRO A 58 -10.62 3.08 0.63
N GLY A 59 -9.91 4.20 0.46
CA GLY A 59 -9.23 4.51 -0.79
C GLY A 59 -8.03 3.62 -1.08
N GLN A 60 -7.29 3.26 -0.02
CA GLN A 60 -6.14 2.36 -0.11
C GLN A 60 -6.57 0.93 -0.41
N TRP A 61 -7.62 0.47 0.27
CA TRP A 61 -8.28 -0.81 -0.02
C TRP A 61 -8.68 -0.92 -1.50
N ALA A 62 -9.35 0.13 -2.02
CA ALA A 62 -9.77 0.12 -3.40
C ALA A 62 -8.62 0.12 -4.41
N LEU A 63 -7.54 0.84 -4.13
CA LEU A 63 -6.34 0.81 -4.97
C LEU A 63 -5.72 -0.59 -5.05
N LEU A 64 -5.71 -1.35 -3.94
CA LEU A 64 -5.21 -2.72 -3.95
C LEU A 64 -6.07 -3.62 -4.85
N HIS A 65 -7.39 -3.57 -4.71
CA HIS A 65 -8.28 -4.38 -5.56
C HIS A 65 -8.15 -4.04 -7.04
N VAL A 66 -8.17 -2.75 -7.40
CA VAL A 66 -7.99 -2.30 -8.79
C VAL A 66 -6.68 -2.79 -9.37
N TYR A 67 -5.59 -2.75 -8.60
CA TYR A 67 -4.28 -3.24 -9.04
C TYR A 67 -4.23 -4.76 -9.17
N LEU A 68 -4.82 -5.50 -8.23
CA LEU A 68 -4.80 -6.96 -8.25
C LEU A 68 -5.59 -7.52 -9.45
N GLU A 69 -6.71 -6.89 -9.79
CA GLU A 69 -7.57 -7.27 -10.92
C GLU A 69 -7.01 -6.83 -12.27
N GLY A 70 -6.59 -5.57 -12.40
CA GLY A 70 -6.27 -4.95 -13.69
C GLY A 70 -4.81 -4.51 -13.86
N GLY A 71 -3.94 -4.76 -12.89
CA GLY A 71 -2.53 -4.38 -12.94
C GLY A 71 -2.31 -2.86 -13.02
N LEU A 72 -1.15 -2.46 -13.55
CA LEU A 72 -0.78 -1.05 -13.67
C LEU A 72 -1.72 -0.26 -14.59
N ASP A 73 -2.26 -0.89 -15.63
CA ASP A 73 -3.16 -0.24 -16.60
C ASP A 73 -4.45 0.25 -15.94
N ALA A 74 -5.00 -0.51 -14.99
CA ALA A 74 -6.16 -0.09 -14.20
C ALA A 74 -5.78 0.86 -13.05
N LEU A 75 -4.64 0.60 -12.40
CA LEU A 75 -4.18 1.37 -11.25
C LEU A 75 -3.87 2.84 -11.60
N LEU A 76 -3.08 3.08 -12.65
CA LEU A 76 -2.53 4.40 -12.93
C LEU A 76 -3.60 5.47 -13.20
N PRO A 77 -4.66 5.21 -14.01
CA PRO A 77 -5.79 6.13 -14.15
C PRO A 77 -6.52 6.37 -12.83
N MET A 78 -6.72 5.32 -12.02
CA MET A 78 -7.42 5.42 -10.73
C MET A 78 -6.63 6.26 -9.73
N ALA A 79 -5.34 6.02 -9.57
CA ALA A 79 -4.47 6.81 -8.69
C ALA A 79 -4.46 8.30 -9.08
N ARG A 80 -4.44 8.61 -10.39
CA ARG A 80 -4.58 9.99 -10.87
C ARG A 80 -5.94 10.59 -10.51
N ARG A 81 -7.02 9.83 -10.62
CA ARG A 81 -8.37 10.28 -10.23
C ARG A 81 -8.43 10.56 -8.74
N LEU A 82 -7.92 9.67 -7.88
CA LEU A 82 -7.92 9.89 -6.44
C LEU A 82 -7.16 11.12 -6.00
N ARG A 83 -5.98 11.34 -6.58
CA ARG A 83 -5.20 12.54 -6.30
C ARG A 83 -5.93 13.83 -6.71
N ARG A 84 -6.78 13.78 -7.74
CA ARG A 84 -7.66 14.90 -8.12
C ARG A 84 -8.81 15.09 -7.13
N LEU A 85 -9.45 14.01 -6.72
CA LEU A 85 -10.53 14.04 -5.72
C LEU A 85 -10.05 14.57 -4.38
N ASN A 86 -8.84 14.19 -3.94
CA ASN A 86 -8.25 14.65 -2.69
C ASN A 86 -7.62 16.07 -2.81
N SER A 87 -7.78 16.76 -3.94
CA SER A 87 -7.19 18.09 -4.13
C SER A 87 -8.11 19.19 -3.61
N HIS A 88 -7.82 19.74 -2.44
CA HIS A 88 -8.54 20.91 -1.90
C HIS A 88 -8.49 22.14 -2.83
N ARG A 89 -7.46 22.25 -3.68
CA ARG A 89 -7.37 23.30 -4.72
C ARG A 89 -8.50 23.26 -5.74
N ARG A 90 -9.23 22.13 -5.81
CA ARG A 90 -10.36 21.91 -6.74
C ARG A 90 -11.66 21.61 -5.98
N GLY A 91 -11.76 21.99 -4.71
CA GLY A 91 -12.92 21.67 -3.87
C GLY A 91 -13.07 20.18 -3.58
N GLY A 92 -11.95 19.45 -3.57
CA GLY A 92 -11.91 18.01 -3.36
C GLY A 92 -12.36 17.54 -1.97
N HIS A 93 -12.66 16.25 -1.87
CA HIS A 93 -13.06 15.54 -0.65
C HIS A 93 -12.16 14.33 -0.38
N THR A 94 -12.21 13.80 0.85
CA THR A 94 -11.55 12.53 1.18
C THR A 94 -12.24 11.39 0.42
N PRO A 95 -11.55 10.67 -0.48
CA PRO A 95 -12.19 9.62 -1.25
C PRO A 95 -12.78 8.52 -0.37
N GLY A 96 -14.02 8.13 -0.64
CA GLY A 96 -14.75 7.10 0.09
C GLY A 96 -15.18 5.94 -0.81
N ALA A 97 -15.86 4.93 -0.24
CA ALA A 97 -16.28 3.74 -0.98
C ALA A 97 -17.15 4.06 -2.22
N ALA A 98 -17.97 5.11 -2.15
CA ALA A 98 -18.80 5.56 -3.28
C ALA A 98 -17.98 6.02 -4.50
N ASP A 99 -16.72 6.40 -4.30
CA ASP A 99 -15.82 6.77 -5.40
C ASP A 99 -15.30 5.55 -6.17
N PHE A 100 -15.54 4.32 -5.70
CA PHE A 100 -15.01 3.07 -6.24
C PHE A 100 -16.11 2.03 -6.50
N PRO A 101 -16.99 2.25 -7.49
CA PRO A 101 -18.03 1.29 -7.81
C PRO A 101 -17.43 -0.06 -8.23
N GLY A 102 -17.99 -1.16 -7.72
CA GLY A 102 -17.57 -2.53 -8.05
C GLY A 102 -16.42 -3.07 -7.19
N VAL A 103 -15.78 -2.23 -6.38
CA VAL A 103 -14.75 -2.68 -5.43
C VAL A 103 -15.42 -3.19 -4.14
N PRO A 104 -14.95 -4.32 -3.56
CA PRO A 104 -15.40 -4.76 -2.24
C PRO A 104 -15.24 -3.67 -1.17
N PRO A 105 -16.21 -3.47 -0.26
CA PRO A 105 -16.08 -2.45 0.79
C PRO A 105 -14.95 -2.81 1.77
N PHE A 106 -14.26 -1.79 2.30
CA PHE A 106 -13.26 -2.00 3.35
C PHE A 106 -13.95 -2.54 4.63
N PRO A 107 -13.42 -3.61 5.26
CA PRO A 107 -14.02 -4.22 6.46
C PRO A 107 -13.77 -3.39 7.73
N ALA A 108 -14.35 -2.18 7.80
CA ALA A 108 -14.10 -1.19 8.86
C ALA A 108 -14.47 -1.64 10.29
N HIS A 109 -15.29 -2.68 10.43
CA HIS A 109 -15.71 -3.22 11.72
C HIS A 109 -14.83 -4.38 12.22
N ALA A 110 -13.91 -4.88 11.38
CA ALA A 110 -12.97 -5.91 11.78
C ALA A 110 -11.83 -5.32 12.62
N ALA A 111 -11.32 -6.12 13.57
CA ALA A 111 -10.07 -5.78 14.24
C ALA A 111 -8.92 -5.82 13.21
N PRO A 112 -7.98 -4.84 13.23
CA PRO A 112 -6.84 -4.88 12.34
C PRO A 112 -6.01 -6.16 12.53
N PRO A 113 -5.58 -6.84 11.46
CA PRO A 113 -4.69 -7.99 11.57
C PRO A 113 -3.35 -7.58 12.19
N SER A 114 -2.79 -8.44 13.04
CA SER A 114 -1.50 -8.23 13.70
C SER A 114 -0.33 -8.98 13.05
N GLY A 115 -0.58 -9.63 11.90
CA GLY A 115 0.41 -10.40 11.17
C GLY A 115 0.03 -10.57 9.71
N PHE A 116 1.00 -10.35 8.82
CA PHE A 116 0.83 -10.46 7.38
C PHE A 116 1.87 -11.42 6.79
N ALA A 117 1.49 -12.17 5.75
CA ALA A 117 2.38 -13.13 5.09
C ALA A 117 3.48 -12.48 4.24
N THR A 118 3.27 -11.23 3.82
CA THR A 118 4.27 -10.37 3.20
C THR A 118 4.21 -8.99 3.85
N THR A 119 5.37 -8.46 4.19
CA THR A 119 5.57 -7.15 4.82
C THR A 119 6.55 -6.31 4.01
N ILE A 120 6.73 -5.04 4.40
CA ILE A 120 7.72 -4.17 3.75
C ILE A 120 9.15 -4.73 3.83
N ALA A 121 9.47 -5.51 4.88
CA ALA A 121 10.78 -6.16 5.01
C ALA A 121 11.03 -7.17 3.89
N ASP A 122 10.01 -7.94 3.51
CA ASP A 122 10.09 -8.92 2.43
C ASP A 122 10.24 -8.25 1.05
N VAL A 123 9.62 -7.07 0.87
CA VAL A 123 9.76 -6.28 -0.38
C VAL A 123 11.13 -5.64 -0.48
N ALA A 124 11.66 -5.18 0.66
CA ALA A 124 12.97 -4.56 0.75
C ALA A 124 14.13 -5.54 0.55
N VAL A 125 13.90 -6.84 0.79
CA VAL A 125 14.88 -7.95 0.73
C VAL A 125 16.03 -7.77 1.71
N ASP A 126 16.98 -6.90 1.39
CA ASP A 126 18.14 -6.52 2.20
C ASP A 126 18.07 -5.08 2.72
N GLY A 127 16.96 -4.40 2.45
CA GLY A 127 16.75 -2.98 2.76
C GLY A 127 16.89 -2.05 1.56
N GLY A 128 17.29 -2.57 0.39
CA GLY A 128 17.58 -1.78 -0.81
C GLY A 128 16.48 -1.74 -1.87
N PHE A 129 15.38 -2.51 -1.70
CA PHE A 129 14.28 -2.59 -2.67
C PHE A 129 14.77 -2.84 -4.11
N PRO A 130 15.47 -3.97 -4.36
CA PRO A 130 16.11 -4.22 -5.65
C PRO A 130 15.12 -4.07 -6.81
N ALA A 131 15.56 -3.50 -7.93
CA ALA A 131 14.69 -3.27 -9.09
C ALA A 131 14.14 -4.60 -9.63
N ASP A 132 15.01 -5.60 -9.74
CA ASP A 132 14.63 -6.92 -10.27
C ASP A 132 13.54 -7.56 -9.40
N GLY A 133 12.41 -7.86 -10.02
CA GLY A 133 11.24 -8.44 -9.35
C GLY A 133 10.52 -7.53 -8.36
N HIS A 134 10.80 -6.22 -8.33
CA HIS A 134 10.16 -5.29 -7.39
C HIS A 134 8.63 -5.31 -7.53
N GLU A 135 8.12 -5.21 -8.76
CA GLU A 135 6.67 -5.22 -9.02
C GLU A 135 6.01 -6.52 -8.55
N GLU A 136 6.64 -7.68 -8.76
CA GLU A 136 6.09 -8.96 -8.29
C GLU A 136 6.07 -9.03 -6.76
N ARG A 137 7.12 -8.53 -6.08
CA ARG A 137 7.12 -8.44 -4.62
C ARG A 137 6.02 -7.50 -4.11
N VAL A 138 5.80 -6.37 -4.77
CA VAL A 138 4.69 -5.45 -4.43
C VAL A 138 3.33 -6.07 -4.73
N ARG A 139 3.18 -6.83 -5.81
CA ARG A 139 1.96 -7.59 -6.12
C ARG A 139 1.68 -8.65 -5.06
N ARG A 140 2.69 -9.41 -4.64
CA ARG A 140 2.57 -10.34 -3.52
C ARG A 140 2.17 -9.61 -2.23
N TRP A 141 2.79 -8.47 -1.94
CA TRP A 141 2.46 -7.66 -0.77
C TRP A 141 1.00 -7.19 -0.78
N ALA A 142 0.49 -6.75 -1.94
CA ALA A 142 -0.91 -6.37 -2.10
C ALA A 142 -1.86 -7.55 -1.88
N ARG A 143 -1.59 -8.71 -2.48
CA ARG A 143 -2.40 -9.93 -2.30
C ARG A 143 -2.48 -10.33 -0.83
N ASP A 144 -1.34 -10.42 -0.16
CA ASP A 144 -1.26 -10.88 1.23
C ASP A 144 -1.86 -9.85 2.20
N THR A 145 -1.82 -8.56 1.85
CA THR A 145 -2.52 -7.52 2.61
C THR A 145 -4.03 -7.67 2.50
N VAL A 146 -4.57 -7.80 1.28
CA VAL A 146 -6.02 -8.00 1.08
C VAL A 146 -6.49 -9.28 1.76
N ALA A 147 -5.74 -10.38 1.61
CA ALA A 147 -6.10 -11.68 2.19
C ALA A 147 -6.13 -11.67 3.73
N ALA A 148 -5.31 -10.86 4.39
CA ALA A 148 -5.30 -10.77 5.84
C ALA A 148 -6.50 -9.98 6.41
N TRP A 149 -7.08 -9.09 5.61
CA TRP A 149 -8.24 -8.27 6.00
C TRP A 149 -9.59 -8.90 5.61
N ALA A 150 -9.60 -9.89 4.71
CA ALA A 150 -10.79 -10.61 4.27
C ALA A 150 -11.21 -11.72 5.27
#